data_AF-A0A8J8DQS9-F1
#
_entry.id   AF-A0A8J8DQS9-F1
#
_cell.length_a   1.000
_cell.length_b   1.000
_cell.length_c   1.000
_cell.angle_alpha   90.00
_cell.angle_beta   90.00
_cell.angle_gamma   90.00
#
_symmetry.space_group_name_H-M   'P 1'
#
loop_
_entity.id
_entity.type
_entity.pdbx_description
1 polymer ?
#
loop_
_entity_poly.entity_id
_entity_poly.type
_entity_poly.pdbx_seq_one_letter_code
_entity_poly.pdbx_strand_id
1 'polypeptide(L)'
;MVRLVGIGSRVSEEVYERICGEAKAKNTTRSEIIRHHLTKYYELIEKVEWLERMYNACMQDRKELMEENERLKTKVKTLERLLELQREIEKQKEKERKNRLWRWMKEHILL
;
A
#
# COMPACT_ATOMS: atom_id res chain seq x y z
N MET A 1 0.43 5.32 -46.30
CA MET A 1 -0.94 5.34 -46.85
C MET A 1 -1.86 4.69 -45.82
N VAL A 2 -3.11 5.17 -45.68
CA VAL A 2 -4.10 4.59 -44.74
C VAL A 2 -5.23 3.92 -45.52
N ARG A 3 -5.69 2.76 -45.06
CA ARG A 3 -6.72 1.92 -45.69
C ARG A 3 -7.98 1.88 -44.87
N LEU A 4 -9.11 1.81 -45.55
CA LEU A 4 -10.43 1.63 -44.95
C LEU A 4 -10.68 0.16 -44.61
N VAL A 5 -11.12 -0.10 -43.38
CA VAL A 5 -11.42 -1.44 -42.85
C VAL A 5 -12.88 -1.62 -42.42
N GLY A 6 -13.73 -0.64 -42.71
CA GLY A 6 -15.15 -0.63 -42.36
C GLY A 6 -15.78 0.74 -42.61
N ILE A 7 -16.92 1.05 -41.98
CA ILE A 7 -17.51 2.39 -42.07
C ILE A 7 -16.67 3.36 -41.21
N GLY A 8 -15.95 4.27 -41.87
CA GLY A 8 -15.24 5.39 -41.23
C GLY A 8 -13.90 5.07 -40.56
N SER A 9 -13.56 3.79 -40.34
CA SER A 9 -12.31 3.40 -39.67
C SER A 9 -11.15 3.26 -40.65
N ARG A 10 -10.04 3.95 -40.35
CA ARG A 10 -8.80 3.92 -41.14
C ARG A 10 -7.67 3.30 -40.33
N VAL A 11 -6.94 2.40 -40.94
CA VAL A 11 -5.72 1.79 -40.36
C VAL A 11 -4.54 2.03 -41.29
N SER A 12 -3.32 1.88 -40.79
CA SER A 12 -2.13 1.91 -41.66
C SER A 12 -2.17 0.77 -42.68
N GLU A 13 -1.45 0.94 -43.80
CA GLU A 13 -1.28 -0.12 -44.80
C GLU A 13 -0.78 -1.42 -44.18
N GLU A 14 0.19 -1.33 -43.27
CA GLU A 14 0.77 -2.49 -42.59
C GLU A 14 -0.27 -3.26 -41.77
N VAL A 15 -1.12 -2.55 -41.01
CA VAL A 15 -2.19 -3.18 -40.22
C VAL A 15 -3.24 -3.80 -41.13
N TYR A 16 -3.57 -3.14 -42.24
CA TYR A 16 -4.51 -3.67 -43.23
C TYR A 16 -4.00 -4.98 -43.85
N GLU A 17 -2.74 -5.03 -44.29
CA GLU A 17 -2.14 -6.24 -44.84
C GLU A 17 -2.08 -7.38 -43.84
N ARG A 18 -1.81 -7.08 -42.55
CA ARG A 18 -1.89 -8.07 -41.48
C ARG A 18 -3.30 -8.63 -41.30
N ILE A 19 -4.32 -7.79 -41.31
CA ILE A 19 -5.73 -8.22 -41.23
C ILE A 19 -6.08 -9.12 -42.42
N CYS A 20 -5.68 -8.72 -43.63
CA CYS A 20 -5.89 -9.51 -44.85
C CYS A 20 -5.19 -10.88 -44.78
N GLY A 21 -3.93 -10.90 -44.33
CA GLY A 21 -3.15 -12.13 -44.17
C GLY A 21 -3.76 -13.07 -43.13
N GLU A 22 -4.18 -12.54 -41.98
CA GLU A 22 -4.82 -13.34 -40.92
C GLU A 22 -6.18 -13.89 -41.37
N ALA A 23 -6.99 -13.09 -42.05
CA ALA A 23 -8.28 -13.51 -42.59
C ALA A 23 -8.11 -14.68 -43.58
N LYS A 24 -7.11 -14.57 -44.49
CA LYS A 24 -6.77 -15.63 -45.43
C LYS A 24 -6.27 -16.90 -44.72
N ALA A 25 -5.37 -16.76 -43.75
CA ALA A 25 -4.81 -17.89 -43.00
C ALA A 25 -5.88 -18.66 -42.22
N LYS A 26 -6.89 -17.96 -41.70
CA LYS A 26 -7.99 -18.54 -40.91
C LYS A 26 -9.24 -18.88 -41.74
N ASN A 27 -9.20 -18.70 -43.07
CA ASN A 27 -10.34 -18.89 -43.96
C ASN A 27 -11.62 -18.19 -43.47
N THR A 28 -11.49 -16.93 -43.07
CA THR A 28 -12.55 -16.10 -42.45
C THR A 28 -12.56 -14.70 -43.08
N THR A 29 -13.54 -13.88 -42.75
CA THR A 29 -13.61 -12.51 -43.26
C THR A 29 -12.73 -11.55 -42.46
N ARG A 30 -12.25 -10.48 -43.11
CA ARG A 30 -11.52 -9.40 -42.45
C ARG A 30 -12.33 -8.76 -41.33
N SER A 31 -13.65 -8.64 -41.50
CA SER A 31 -14.56 -8.12 -40.50
C SER A 31 -14.59 -8.98 -39.23
N GLU A 32 -14.49 -10.30 -39.36
CA GLU A 32 -14.40 -11.21 -38.21
C GLU A 32 -13.08 -11.06 -37.46
N ILE A 33 -11.96 -10.91 -38.18
CA ILE A 33 -10.65 -10.61 -37.59
C ILE A 33 -10.69 -9.28 -36.81
N ILE A 34 -11.26 -8.23 -37.42
CA ILE A 34 -11.38 -6.91 -36.77
C ILE A 34 -12.24 -7.00 -35.51
N ARG A 35 -13.41 -7.64 -35.59
CA ARG A 35 -14.30 -7.81 -34.42
C ARG A 35 -13.59 -8.55 -33.30
N HIS A 36 -12.89 -9.65 -33.62
CA HIS A 36 -12.15 -10.43 -32.63
C HIS A 36 -11.08 -9.60 -31.91
N HIS A 37 -10.29 -8.82 -32.64
CA HIS A 37 -9.27 -7.95 -32.03
C HIS A 37 -9.90 -6.81 -31.22
N LEU A 38 -11.01 -6.23 -31.66
CA LEU A 38 -11.74 -5.22 -30.90
C LEU A 38 -12.30 -5.79 -29.59
N THR A 39 -12.91 -6.98 -29.62
CA THR A 39 -13.40 -7.65 -28.40
C THR A 39 -12.27 -7.84 -27.40
N LYS A 40 -11.13 -8.39 -27.84
CA LYS A 40 -9.96 -8.57 -26.98
C LYS A 40 -9.41 -7.25 -26.45
N TYR A 41 -9.42 -6.19 -27.26
CA TYR A 41 -8.97 -4.88 -26.84
C TYR A 41 -9.83 -4.33 -25.69
N TYR A 42 -11.15 -4.43 -25.80
CA TYR A 42 -12.06 -3.98 -24.73
C TYR A 42 -11.96 -4.84 -23.47
N GLU A 43 -11.82 -6.17 -23.60
CA GLU A 43 -11.55 -7.06 -22.45
C GLU A 43 -10.26 -6.67 -21.73
N LEU A 44 -9.22 -6.31 -22.47
CA LEU A 44 -7.95 -5.86 -21.90
C LEU A 44 -8.08 -4.51 -21.20
N ILE A 45 -8.83 -3.56 -21.77
CA ILE A 45 -9.11 -2.27 -21.12
C ILE A 45 -9.78 -2.49 -19.77
N GLU A 46 -10.86 -3.27 -19.72
CA GLU A 46 -11.59 -3.52 -18.49
C GLU A 46 -10.69 -4.14 -17.41
N LYS A 47 -9.83 -5.08 -17.81
CA LYS A 47 -8.85 -5.69 -16.91
C LYS A 47 -7.81 -4.68 -16.40
N VAL A 48 -7.31 -3.79 -17.26
CA VAL A 48 -6.37 -2.74 -16.86
C VAL A 48 -7.01 -1.78 -15.88
N GLU A 49 -8.23 -1.30 -16.14
CA GLU A 49 -8.96 -0.41 -15.24
C GLU A 49 -9.25 -1.07 -13.88
N TRP A 50 -9.53 -2.39 -13.88
CA TRP A 50 -9.67 -3.14 -12.63
C TRP A 50 -8.34 -3.23 -11.87
N LEU A 51 -7.23 -3.54 -12.55
CA LEU A 51 -5.90 -3.60 -11.93
C LEU A 51 -5.47 -2.24 -11.38
N GLU A 52 -5.73 -1.15 -12.08
CA GLU A 52 -5.43 0.21 -11.62
C GLU A 52 -6.19 0.55 -10.35
N ARG A 53 -7.48 0.19 -10.27
CA ARG A 53 -8.29 0.35 -9.05
C ARG A 53 -7.72 -0.43 -7.87
N MET A 54 -7.34 -1.70 -8.09
CA MET A 54 -6.74 -2.54 -7.05
C MET A 54 -5.39 -2.01 -6.59
N TYR A 55 -4.55 -1.59 -7.54
CA TYR A 55 -3.26 -0.98 -7.23
C TYR A 55 -3.42 0.28 -6.38
N ASN A 56 -4.35 1.17 -6.75
CA ASN A 56 -4.61 2.39 -6.00
C ASN A 56 -5.12 2.10 -4.59
N ALA A 57 -5.99 1.11 -4.41
CA ALA A 57 -6.45 0.67 -3.09
C ALA A 57 -5.27 0.16 -2.24
N CYS A 58 -4.42 -0.73 -2.78
CA CYS A 58 -3.25 -1.22 -2.07
C CYS A 58 -2.27 -0.10 -1.68
N MET A 59 -2.11 0.91 -2.54
CA MET A 59 -1.24 2.05 -2.26
C MET A 59 -1.80 2.95 -1.15
N GLN A 60 -3.13 3.08 -1.09
CA GLN A 60 -3.82 3.77 -0.01
C GLN A 60 -3.66 3.02 1.31
N ASP A 61 -3.93 1.71 1.34
CA ASP A 61 -3.76 0.86 2.53
C ASP A 61 -2.31 0.94 3.05
N ARG A 62 -1.33 0.88 2.15
CA ARG A 62 0.09 1.02 2.51
C ARG A 62 0.39 2.36 3.19
N LYS A 63 -0.19 3.46 2.69
CA LYS A 63 -0.01 4.78 3.26
C LYS A 63 -0.56 4.85 4.68
N GLU A 64 -1.78 4.34 4.89
CA GLU A 64 -2.42 4.31 6.20
C GLU A 64 -1.62 3.47 7.21
N LEU A 65 -1.13 2.30 6.79
CA LEU A 65 -0.27 1.45 7.62
C LEU A 65 1.06 2.11 7.97
N MET A 66 1.66 2.86 7.04
CA MET A 66 2.88 3.63 7.31
C MET A 66 2.63 4.73 8.34
N GLU A 67 1.53 5.48 8.22
CA GLU A 67 1.16 6.52 9.17
C GLU A 67 0.89 5.94 10.57
N GLU A 68 0.17 4.82 10.66
CA GLU A 68 -0.08 4.15 11.93
C GLU A 68 1.21 3.59 12.55
N ASN A 69 2.13 3.06 11.75
CA ASN A 69 3.42 2.59 12.25
C ASN A 69 4.23 3.73 12.89
N GLU A 70 4.28 4.91 12.26
CA GLU A 70 4.94 6.08 12.85
C GLU A 70 4.27 6.57 14.14
N ARG A 71 2.92 6.52 14.20
CA ARG A 71 2.19 6.80 15.45
C ARG A 71 2.55 5.80 16.53
N LEU A 72 2.61 4.51 16.22
CA LEU A 72 2.96 3.44 17.16
C LEU A 72 4.40 3.60 17.67
N LYS A 73 5.37 3.88 16.79
CA LYS A 73 6.75 4.17 17.20
C LYS A 73 6.83 5.33 18.20
N THR A 74 6.06 6.37 17.98
CA THR A 74 6.00 7.53 18.89
C THR A 74 5.39 7.13 20.24
N LYS A 75 4.29 6.36 20.23
CA LYS A 75 3.69 5.82 21.48
C LYS A 75 4.67 4.95 22.25
N VAL A 76 5.41 4.07 21.58
CA VAL A 76 6.43 3.21 22.22
C VAL A 76 7.48 4.05 22.93
N LYS A 77 8.07 5.06 22.25
CA LYS A 77 9.04 5.97 22.88
C LYS A 77 8.49 6.68 24.11
N THR A 78 7.23 7.12 24.06
CA THR A 78 6.57 7.74 25.21
C THR A 78 6.41 6.76 26.37
N LEU A 79 5.99 5.52 26.08
CA LEU A 79 5.85 4.48 27.11
C LEU A 79 7.19 4.10 27.74
N GLU A 80 8.25 3.99 26.93
CA GLU A 80 9.62 3.77 27.43
C GLU A 80 10.04 4.87 28.39
N ARG A 81 9.76 6.14 28.06
CA ARG A 81 10.07 7.27 28.95
C ARG A 81 9.25 7.24 30.24
N LEU A 82 7.97 6.90 30.16
CA LEU A 82 7.11 6.75 31.35
C LEU A 82 7.61 5.61 32.26
N LEU A 83 8.05 4.50 31.68
CA LEU A 83 8.62 3.38 32.41
C LEU A 83 9.92 3.78 33.13
N GLU A 84 10.78 4.56 32.47
CA GLU A 84 11.99 5.11 33.08
C GLU A 84 11.68 6.01 34.28
N LEU A 85 10.75 6.95 34.11
CA LEU A 85 10.30 7.83 35.19
C LEU A 85 9.69 7.05 36.36
N GLN A 86 8.92 6.00 36.08
CA GLN A 86 8.36 5.14 37.14
C GLN A 86 9.47 4.48 37.96
N ARG A 87 10.52 3.95 37.31
CA ARG A 87 11.67 3.35 38.00
C ARG A 87 12.42 4.39 38.84
N GLU A 88 12.54 5.63 38.37
CA GLU A 88 13.15 6.72 39.15
C GLU A 88 12.32 7.06 40.39
N ILE A 89 11.00 7.17 40.26
CA ILE A 89 10.09 7.42 41.39
C ILE A 89 10.19 6.30 42.42
N GLU A 90 10.23 5.04 42.00
CA GLU A 90 10.40 3.89 42.92
C GLU A 90 11.73 3.95 43.68
N LYS A 91 12.83 4.28 43.01
CA LYS A 91 14.14 4.49 43.66
C LYS A 91 14.08 5.63 44.68
N GLN A 92 13.42 6.74 44.36
CA GLN A 92 13.26 7.87 45.28
C GLN A 92 12.42 7.49 46.50
N LYS A 93 11.28 6.80 46.31
CA LYS A 93 10.45 6.30 47.41
C LYS A 93 11.22 5.38 48.35
N GLU A 94 12.05 4.50 47.80
CA GLU A 94 12.88 3.59 48.61
C GLU A 94 13.94 4.35 49.40
N LYS A 95 14.59 5.35 48.80
CA LYS A 95 15.54 6.23 49.48
C LYS A 95 14.88 7.01 50.62
N GLU A 96 13.67 7.54 50.39
CA GLU A 96 12.90 8.23 51.42
C GLU A 96 12.49 7.31 52.56
N ARG A 97 12.07 6.07 52.27
CA ARG A 97 11.74 5.06 53.29
C ARG A 97 12.95 4.80 54.18
N LYS A 98 14.11 4.53 53.59
CA LYS A 98 15.37 4.32 54.33
C LYS A 98 15.75 5.53 55.18
N ASN A 99 15.65 6.74 54.61
CA ASN A 99 15.95 7.98 55.35
C ASN A 99 15.00 8.20 56.54
N ARG A 100 13.70 7.95 56.37
CA ARG A 100 12.72 8.03 57.47
C ARG A 100 13.05 7.04 58.58
N LEU A 101 13.37 5.80 58.22
CA LEU A 101 13.74 4.75 59.16
C LEU A 101 15.00 5.14 59.96
N TRP A 102 16.02 5.66 59.29
CA TRP A 102 17.25 6.15 59.92
C TRP A 102 17.00 7.30 60.91
N ARG A 103 16.16 8.28 60.56
CA ARG A 103 15.80 9.37 61.48
C ARG A 103 15.09 8.84 62.71
N TRP A 104 14.10 7.97 62.50
CA TRP A 104 13.34 7.36 63.59
C TRP A 104 14.25 6.58 64.56
N MET A 105 15.17 5.76 64.04
CA MET A 105 16.15 5.03 64.85
C MET A 105 17.05 5.96 65.67
N LYS A 106 17.51 7.08 65.08
CA LYS A 106 18.30 8.08 65.80
C LYS A 106 17.56 8.70 66.98
N GLU A 107 16.27 8.97 66.81
CA GLU A 107 15.44 9.63 67.82
C GLU A 107 15.02 8.68 68.96
N HIS A 108 14.86 7.39 68.69
CA HIS A 108 14.20 6.45 69.62
C HIS A 108 15.09 5.31 70.14
N ILE A 109 16.26 5.06 69.56
CA ILE A 109 17.14 3.93 69.92
C ILE A 109 18.54 4.38 70.36
N LEU A 110 19.05 5.50 69.83
CA LEU A 110 20.43 5.96 70.07
C LEU A 110 20.56 7.08 71.13
N LEU A 111 19.49 7.34 71.89
CA LEU A 111 19.48 8.15 73.12
C LEU A 111 19.21 7.22 74.30
#